data_AF-A0A1T3M9A8-F1
#
_entry.id   AF-A0A1T3M9A8-F1
#
_cell.length_a   1.000
_cell.length_b   1.000
_cell.length_c   1.000
_cell.angle_alpha   90.00
_cell.angle_beta   90.00
_cell.angle_gamma   90.00
#
_symmetry.space_group_name_H-M   'P 1'
#
loop_
_entity.id
_entity.type
_entity.pdbx_description
1 polymer ?
#
loop_
_entity_poly.entity_id
_entity_poly.type
_entity_poly.pdbx_seq_one_letter_code
_entity_poly.pdbx_strand_id
1 'polypeptide(L)'
;MSKKNDIRIYSSRNFLVIEDFILKIKINYQAIESIIIYHVGETYNNQINIYLTDLVIYEQVKNTWWAGLLFKLFLRTNREKFILEQSYSDEILLKIINEINENLPDVFIPTDLQNSIFWRVTDKGYSIPFFKLVYSKNALGLYDTLVKYGKFKNE
;
A
#
# COMPACT_ATOMS: atom_id res chain seq x y z
N MET A 1 5.95 18.95 -22.12
CA MET A 1 4.89 17.94 -21.91
C MET A 1 5.51 16.74 -21.18
N SER A 2 5.41 16.70 -19.86
CA SER A 2 5.86 15.54 -19.08
C SER A 2 4.84 14.41 -19.32
N LYS A 3 5.26 13.28 -19.90
CA LYS A 3 4.41 12.09 -19.96
C LYS A 3 4.12 11.68 -18.51
N LYS A 4 2.86 11.79 -18.09
CA LYS A 4 2.36 11.18 -16.85
C LYS A 4 2.80 9.71 -16.92
N ASN A 5 3.62 9.26 -15.98
CA ASN A 5 3.95 7.83 -15.90
C ASN A 5 2.64 7.11 -15.58
N ASP A 6 2.04 6.47 -16.58
CA ASP A 6 0.79 5.72 -16.41
C ASP A 6 1.07 4.48 -15.57
N ILE A 7 0.76 4.56 -14.28
CA ILE A 7 0.71 3.40 -13.38
C ILE A 7 -0.53 2.59 -13.74
N ARG A 8 -0.34 1.31 -14.06
CA ARG A 8 -1.40 0.34 -14.30
C ARG A 8 -1.61 -0.49 -13.04
N ILE A 9 -2.87 -0.65 -12.66
CA ILE A 9 -3.29 -1.46 -11.51
C ILE A 9 -4.31 -2.46 -12.04
N TYR A 10 -4.08 -3.74 -11.77
CA TYR A 10 -4.94 -4.83 -12.25
C TYR A 10 -4.67 -6.13 -11.49
N SER A 11 -5.63 -7.06 -11.56
CA SER A 11 -5.48 -8.43 -11.09
C SER A 11 -4.87 -9.36 -12.15
N SER A 12 -3.98 -10.25 -11.72
CA SER A 12 -3.49 -11.36 -12.57
C SER A 12 -3.20 -12.60 -11.74
N ARG A 13 -3.94 -13.70 -11.97
CA ARG A 13 -3.71 -15.03 -11.35
C ARG A 13 -3.53 -14.96 -9.81
N ASN A 14 -4.45 -14.27 -9.12
CA ASN A 14 -4.45 -14.01 -7.66
C ASN A 14 -3.42 -12.99 -7.14
N PHE A 15 -2.76 -12.26 -8.04
CA PHE A 15 -1.90 -11.16 -7.66
C PHE A 15 -2.55 -9.82 -7.95
N LEU A 16 -2.51 -8.91 -6.98
CA LEU A 16 -2.54 -7.49 -7.25
C LEU A 16 -1.25 -7.12 -7.99
N VAL A 17 -1.40 -6.49 -9.14
CA VAL A 17 -0.28 -6.01 -9.94
C VAL A 17 -0.31 -4.49 -9.99
N ILE A 18 0.79 -3.87 -9.57
CA ILE A 18 1.04 -2.44 -9.75
C ILE A 18 2.24 -2.31 -10.68
N GLU A 19 2.02 -1.78 -11.87
CA GLU A 19 3.02 -1.74 -12.94
C GLU A 19 3.22 -0.31 -13.42
N ASP A 20 4.48 0.14 -13.42
CA ASP A 20 4.92 1.34 -14.12
C ASP A 20 5.79 0.98 -15.34
N PHE A 21 6.46 1.96 -15.93
CA PHE A 21 7.27 1.77 -17.13
C PHE A 21 8.51 0.87 -16.94
N ILE A 22 9.01 0.70 -15.70
CA ILE A 22 10.27 0.02 -15.37
C ILE A 22 10.03 -1.15 -14.41
N LEU A 23 9.09 -1.01 -13.47
CA LEU A 23 8.87 -1.88 -12.34
C LEU A 23 7.45 -2.45 -12.36
N LYS A 24 7.36 -3.75 -12.11
CA LYS A 24 6.13 -4.46 -11.82
C LYS A 24 6.21 -5.01 -10.40
N ILE A 25 5.23 -4.64 -9.58
CA ILE A 25 5.06 -5.09 -8.20
C ILE A 25 3.91 -6.07 -8.20
N LYS A 26 4.12 -7.24 -7.60
CA LYS A 26 3.11 -8.29 -7.48
C LYS A 26 2.94 -8.66 -6.02
N ILE A 27 1.69 -8.63 -5.57
CA ILE A 27 1.28 -8.97 -4.21
C ILE A 27 0.20 -10.05 -4.31
N ASN A 28 0.44 -11.22 -3.71
CA ASN A 28 -0.58 -12.25 -3.63
C ASN A 28 -1.69 -11.77 -2.69
N TYR A 29 -2.94 -11.72 -3.17
CA TYR A 29 -4.08 -11.31 -2.34
C TYR A 29 -4.20 -12.15 -1.06
N GLN A 30 -3.95 -13.45 -1.15
CA GLN A 30 -4.06 -14.36 -0.01
C GLN A 30 -3.01 -14.10 1.07
N ALA A 31 -1.89 -13.49 0.69
CA ALA A 31 -0.81 -13.13 1.60
C ALA A 31 -1.06 -11.82 2.35
N ILE A 32 -2.02 -10.99 1.92
CA ILE A 32 -2.34 -9.70 2.56
C ILE A 32 -2.91 -9.95 3.96
N GLU A 33 -2.19 -9.46 4.97
CA GLU A 33 -2.63 -9.49 6.37
C GLU A 33 -3.38 -8.24 6.77
N SER A 34 -2.85 -7.07 6.38
CA SER A 34 -3.43 -5.78 6.78
C SER A 34 -3.08 -4.69 5.78
N ILE A 35 -3.99 -3.74 5.58
CA ILE A 35 -3.80 -2.57 4.74
C ILE A 35 -4.11 -1.33 5.57
N ILE A 36 -3.13 -0.44 5.68
CA ILE A 36 -3.27 0.84 6.38
C ILE A 36 -2.94 1.95 5.39
N ILE A 37 -3.74 3.01 5.43
CA ILE A 37 -3.44 4.27 4.74
C ILE A 37 -3.21 5.33 5.78
N TYR A 38 -2.20 6.17 5.58
CA TYR A 38 -1.97 7.31 6.45
C TYR A 38 -1.43 8.51 5.72
N HIS A 39 -1.77 9.68 6.23
CA HIS A 39 -1.31 10.95 5.69
C HIS A 39 0.16 11.21 6.05
N VAL A 40 0.97 11.62 5.07
CA VAL A 40 2.39 11.97 5.25
C VAL A 40 2.65 13.40 4.81
N GLY A 41 2.51 14.35 5.75
CA GLY A 41 2.89 15.75 5.58
C GLY A 41 1.99 16.59 4.65
N GLU A 42 2.30 17.89 4.53
CA GLU A 42 1.42 18.90 3.95
C GLU A 42 1.11 18.74 2.45
N THR A 43 1.91 17.99 1.70
CA THR A 43 1.79 17.84 0.23
C THR A 43 0.88 16.68 -0.18
N TYR A 44 -0.30 16.54 0.44
CA TYR A 44 -1.38 15.63 0.05
C TYR A 44 -0.96 14.20 -0.33
N ASN A 45 0.13 13.70 0.24
CA ASN A 45 0.64 12.38 -0.09
C ASN A 45 0.22 11.42 1.01
N ASN A 46 -0.81 10.64 0.70
CA ASN A 46 -1.17 9.48 1.49
C ASN A 46 -0.19 8.35 1.17
N GLN A 47 0.28 7.67 2.21
CA GLN A 47 1.07 6.46 2.11
C GLN A 47 0.19 5.25 2.38
N ILE A 48 0.31 4.23 1.54
CA ILE A 48 -0.28 2.92 1.76
C ILE A 48 0.79 1.95 2.26
N ASN A 49 0.45 1.26 3.34
CA ASN A 49 1.21 0.14 3.88
C ASN A 49 0.38 -1.13 3.73
N ILE A 50 0.85 -2.06 2.90
CA ILE A 50 0.27 -3.40 2.73
C ILE A 50 1.20 -4.39 3.41
N TYR A 51 0.77 -4.98 4.52
CA TYR A 51 1.51 -5.98 5.28
C TYR A 51 1.15 -7.38 4.80
N LEU A 52 2.16 -8.23 4.64
CA LEU A 52 2.07 -9.51 3.96
C LEU A 52 2.69 -10.64 4.80
N THR A 53 2.16 -11.86 4.61
CA THR A 53 2.80 -13.11 5.08
C THR A 53 3.85 -13.64 4.12
N ASP A 54 3.81 -13.22 2.85
CA ASP A 54 4.78 -13.57 1.81
C ASP A 54 5.53 -12.32 1.32
N LEU A 55 6.66 -12.54 0.66
CA LEU A 55 7.47 -11.46 0.10
C LEU A 55 6.76 -10.72 -1.03
N VAL A 56 6.92 -9.38 -1.07
CA VAL A 56 6.57 -8.60 -2.25
C VAL A 56 7.44 -9.05 -3.43
N ILE A 57 6.81 -9.38 -4.55
CA ILE A 57 7.52 -9.79 -5.77
C ILE A 57 7.74 -8.56 -6.65
N TYR A 58 8.98 -8.31 -7.02
CA TYR A 58 9.36 -7.24 -7.92
C TYR A 58 9.91 -7.82 -9.22
N GLU A 59 9.38 -7.37 -10.35
CA GLU A 59 9.77 -7.78 -11.69
C GLU A 59 10.17 -6.55 -12.51
N GLN A 60 11.18 -6.71 -13.37
CA GLN A 60 11.57 -5.68 -14.32
C GLN A 60 10.67 -5.76 -15.56
N VAL A 61 10.04 -4.65 -15.93
CA VAL A 61 9.12 -4.61 -17.09
C VAL A 61 9.91 -4.57 -18.41
N LYS A 62 10.99 -3.78 -18.46
CA LYS A 62 11.76 -3.55 -19.69
C LYS A 62 13.15 -4.15 -19.60
N ASN A 63 13.52 -4.99 -20.56
CA ASN A 63 14.85 -5.58 -20.63
C ASN A 63 15.86 -4.66 -21.37
N THR A 64 16.03 -3.42 -20.89
CA THR A 64 17.12 -2.54 -21.35
C THR A 64 18.22 -2.48 -20.30
N TRP A 65 19.46 -2.26 -20.74
CA TRP A 65 20.63 -2.29 -19.86
C TRP A 65 20.57 -1.24 -18.73
N TRP A 66 20.14 -0.01 -19.03
CA TRP A 66 19.92 1.04 -18.04
C TRP A 66 18.80 0.69 -17.05
N ALA A 67 17.67 0.14 -17.53
CA ALA A 67 16.59 -0.31 -16.66
C ALA A 67 17.04 -1.44 -15.75
N GLY A 68 17.91 -2.34 -16.24
CA GLY A 68 18.47 -3.42 -15.44
C GLY A 68 19.38 -2.92 -14.31
N LEU A 69 20.16 -1.86 -14.56
CA LEU A 69 20.97 -1.24 -13.52
C LEU A 69 20.10 -0.59 -12.44
N LEU A 70 19.10 0.21 -12.84
CA LEU A 70 18.16 0.84 -11.92
C LEU A 70 17.37 -0.19 -11.10
N PHE A 71 16.91 -1.26 -11.74
CA PHE A 71 16.18 -2.33 -11.08
C PHE A 71 17.05 -3.07 -10.06
N LYS A 72 18.32 -3.36 -10.36
CA LYS A 72 19.25 -3.97 -9.39
C LYS A 72 19.49 -3.06 -8.17
N LEU A 73 19.64 -1.76 -8.40
CA LEU A 73 19.78 -0.78 -7.31
C LEU A 73 18.52 -0.73 -6.45
N PHE A 74 17.34 -0.73 -7.09
CA PHE A 74 16.05 -0.78 -6.40
C PHE A 74 15.87 -2.06 -5.57
N LEU A 75 16.21 -3.22 -6.14
CA LEU A 75 16.12 -4.50 -5.45
C LEU A 75 17.01 -4.54 -4.21
N ARG A 76 18.20 -3.94 -4.23
CA ARG A 76 19.10 -3.94 -3.07
C ARG A 76 18.45 -3.33 -1.82
N THR A 77 17.56 -2.36 -1.98
CA THR A 77 16.88 -1.67 -0.86
C THR A 77 15.48 -2.21 -0.57
N ASN A 78 14.91 -3.00 -1.46
CA ASN A 78 13.53 -3.51 -1.36
C ASN A 78 13.41 -5.04 -1.35
N ARG A 79 14.55 -5.76 -1.36
CA ARG A 79 14.57 -7.21 -1.28
C ARG A 79 13.90 -7.70 0.01
N GLU A 80 13.17 -8.81 -0.10
CA GLU A 80 12.68 -9.58 1.05
C GLU A 80 11.79 -8.77 2.02
N LYS A 81 11.05 -7.78 1.50
CA LYS A 81 10.06 -7.05 2.30
C LYS A 81 8.75 -7.83 2.37
N PHE A 82 8.27 -8.03 3.60
CA PHE A 82 6.91 -8.47 3.94
C PHE A 82 5.93 -7.29 4.01
N ILE A 83 6.31 -6.15 3.42
CA ILE A 83 5.53 -4.92 3.43
C ILE A 83 5.76 -4.14 2.15
N LEU A 84 4.69 -3.70 1.51
CA LEU A 84 4.74 -2.63 0.52
C LEU A 84 4.45 -1.31 1.23
N GLU A 85 5.43 -0.40 1.25
CA GLU A 85 5.31 0.95 1.78
C GLU A 85 5.52 1.95 0.63
N GLN A 86 4.45 2.57 0.13
CA GLN A 86 4.55 3.53 -0.97
C GLN A 86 3.58 4.70 -0.84
N SER A 87 4.04 5.87 -1.26
CA SER A 87 3.21 7.06 -1.40
C SER A 87 2.63 7.11 -2.80
N TYR A 88 1.32 7.32 -2.89
CA TYR A 88 0.60 7.46 -4.15
C TYR A 88 -0.33 8.66 -4.06
N SER A 89 -0.73 9.21 -5.21
CA SER A 89 -1.84 10.17 -5.23
C SER A 89 -3.14 9.47 -4.85
N ASP A 90 -4.12 10.24 -4.36
CA ASP A 90 -5.43 9.72 -3.98
C ASP A 90 -6.12 8.96 -5.12
N GLU A 91 -5.97 9.42 -6.36
CA GLU A 91 -6.50 8.74 -7.56
C GLU A 91 -5.93 7.32 -7.71
N ILE A 92 -4.63 7.15 -7.49
CA ILE A 92 -3.95 5.87 -7.61
C ILE A 92 -4.27 4.98 -6.40
N LEU A 93 -4.34 5.54 -5.20
CA LEU A 93 -4.77 4.81 -4.00
C LEU A 93 -6.17 4.24 -4.15
N LEU A 94 -7.14 5.04 -4.62
CA LEU A 94 -8.50 4.54 -4.86
C LEU A 94 -8.52 3.39 -5.85
N LYS A 95 -7.73 3.46 -6.93
CA LYS A 95 -7.61 2.34 -7.88
C LYS A 95 -7.05 1.09 -7.22
N ILE A 96 -6.01 1.21 -6.39
CA ILE A 96 -5.45 0.08 -5.63
C ILE A 96 -6.50 -0.52 -4.69
N ILE A 97 -7.18 0.31 -3.91
CA ILE A 97 -8.16 -0.16 -2.91
C ILE A 97 -9.36 -0.82 -3.61
N ASN A 98 -9.85 -0.25 -4.71
CA ASN A 98 -10.95 -0.83 -5.48
C ASN A 98 -10.57 -2.20 -6.04
N GLU A 99 -9.38 -2.32 -6.64
CA GLU A 99 -8.87 -3.60 -7.14
C GLU A 99 -8.71 -4.64 -6.01
N ILE A 100 -8.33 -4.19 -4.81
CA ILE A 100 -8.26 -5.05 -3.63
C ILE A 100 -9.66 -5.48 -3.17
N ASN A 101 -10.62 -4.55 -3.12
CA ASN A 101 -12.00 -4.83 -2.72
C ASN A 101 -12.71 -5.82 -3.64
N GLU A 102 -12.35 -5.89 -4.92
CA GLU A 102 -12.89 -6.89 -5.84
C GLU A 102 -12.37 -8.32 -5.55
N ASN A 103 -11.26 -8.46 -4.82
CA ASN A 103 -10.56 -9.73 -4.60
C ASN A 103 -10.46 -10.16 -3.13
N LEU A 104 -10.72 -9.25 -2.19
CA LEU A 104 -10.73 -9.50 -0.75
C LEU A 104 -12.07 -9.07 -0.15
N PRO A 105 -12.66 -9.88 0.75
CA PRO A 105 -13.89 -9.48 1.46
C PRO A 105 -13.58 -8.38 2.48
N ASP A 106 -14.63 -7.62 2.85
CA ASP A 106 -14.62 -6.68 3.98
C ASP A 106 -13.56 -5.57 3.89
N VAL A 107 -13.19 -5.18 2.67
CA VAL A 107 -12.28 -4.05 2.43
C VAL A 107 -13.05 -2.74 2.61
N PHE A 108 -12.58 -1.91 3.52
CA PHE A 108 -13.11 -0.57 3.73
C PHE A 108 -12.51 0.41 2.72
N ILE A 109 -13.35 1.06 1.91
CA ILE A 109 -12.94 2.07 0.94
C ILE A 109 -13.08 3.47 1.56
N PRO A 110 -11.99 4.21 1.84
CA PRO A 110 -12.07 5.57 2.35
C PRO A 110 -12.65 6.51 1.28
N THR A 111 -13.73 7.22 1.60
CA THR A 111 -14.40 8.18 0.68
C THR A 111 -13.78 9.58 0.69
N ASP A 112 -12.79 9.81 1.54
CA ASP A 112 -12.31 11.13 1.97
C ASP A 112 -10.77 11.19 2.04
N LEU A 113 -10.07 10.47 1.15
CA LEU A 113 -8.58 10.47 1.06
C LEU A 113 -7.99 11.89 1.02
N GLN A 114 -8.62 12.79 0.25
CA GLN A 114 -8.22 14.19 0.11
C GLN A 114 -8.29 14.99 1.43
N ASN A 115 -9.09 14.52 2.39
CA ASN A 115 -9.27 15.13 3.71
C ASN A 115 -8.53 14.34 4.80
N SER A 116 -7.49 13.57 4.45
CA SER A 116 -6.82 12.68 5.38
C SER A 116 -6.14 13.37 6.57
N ILE A 117 -5.76 14.64 6.41
CA ILE A 117 -5.26 15.48 7.51
C ILE A 117 -6.33 15.75 8.58
N PHE A 118 -7.61 15.51 8.29
CA PHE A 118 -8.72 15.66 9.23
C PHE A 118 -9.22 14.33 9.78
N TRP A 119 -8.60 13.20 9.40
CA TRP A 119 -8.99 11.91 9.93
C TRP A 119 -8.72 11.83 11.42
N ARG A 120 -9.77 11.48 12.16
CA ARG A 120 -9.73 11.23 13.60
C ARG A 120 -10.42 9.90 13.84
N VAL A 121 -9.63 8.87 14.11
CA VAL A 121 -10.14 7.55 14.47
C VAL A 121 -9.93 7.37 15.97
N THR A 122 -10.96 6.94 16.70
CA THR A 122 -10.81 6.50 18.09
C THR A 122 -10.96 4.99 18.12
N ASP A 123 -9.97 4.28 18.64
CA ASP A 123 -9.99 2.83 18.78
C ASP A 123 -9.38 2.43 20.12
N LYS A 124 -10.05 1.51 20.84
CA LYS A 124 -9.73 1.13 22.23
C LYS A 124 -9.45 2.31 23.18
N GLY A 125 -10.13 3.44 22.99
CA GLY A 125 -9.95 4.66 23.79
C GLY A 125 -8.75 5.53 23.40
N TYR A 126 -7.95 5.12 22.41
CA TYR A 126 -6.86 5.92 21.86
C TYR A 126 -7.33 6.73 20.66
N SER A 127 -6.95 8.01 20.61
CA SER A 127 -7.11 8.85 19.43
C SER A 127 -5.93 8.61 18.48
N ILE A 128 -6.22 8.10 17.29
CA ILE A 128 -5.26 7.76 16.25
C ILE A 128 -5.56 8.65 15.03
N PRO A 129 -5.01 9.87 14.99
CA PRO A 129 -5.26 10.79 13.88
C PRO A 129 -4.51 10.34 12.63
N PHE A 130 -4.99 10.74 11.45
CA PHE A 130 -4.32 10.56 10.15
C PHE A 130 -4.21 9.13 9.61
N PHE A 131 -4.58 8.10 10.38
CA PHE A 131 -4.57 6.71 9.94
C PHE A 131 -5.97 6.22 9.62
N LYS A 132 -6.07 5.34 8.62
CA LYS A 132 -7.24 4.50 8.35
C LYS A 132 -6.82 3.06 8.10
N LEU A 133 -7.51 2.15 8.77
CA LEU A 133 -7.42 0.72 8.49
C LEU A 133 -8.38 0.42 7.32
N VAL A 134 -7.82 -0.06 6.21
CA VAL A 134 -8.57 -0.43 5.01
C VAL A 134 -8.95 -1.90 5.03
N TYR A 135 -8.09 -2.76 5.58
CA TYR A 135 -8.34 -4.20 5.64
C TYR A 135 -7.53 -4.85 6.75
N SER A 136 -8.10 -5.88 7.38
CA SER A 136 -7.42 -6.73 8.35
C SER A 136 -7.96 -8.16 8.25
N LYS A 137 -7.13 -9.10 7.82
CA LYS A 137 -7.50 -10.51 7.60
C LYS A 137 -8.06 -11.18 8.85
N ASN A 138 -7.57 -10.77 10.02
CA ASN A 138 -7.98 -11.32 11.32
C ASN A 138 -8.95 -10.38 12.07
N ALA A 139 -9.61 -9.46 11.36
CA ALA A 139 -10.55 -8.49 11.92
C ALA A 139 -10.00 -7.67 13.10
N LEU A 140 -8.68 -7.42 13.12
CA LEU A 140 -8.07 -6.56 14.14
C LEU A 140 -8.51 -5.11 13.95
N GLY A 141 -8.69 -4.40 15.06
CA GLY A 141 -8.87 -2.94 15.06
C GLY A 141 -7.62 -2.19 14.60
N LEU A 142 -7.75 -0.90 14.32
CA LEU A 142 -6.64 -0.05 13.89
C LEU A 142 -5.52 -0.01 14.94
N TYR A 143 -5.87 0.13 16.22
CA TYR A 143 -4.91 0.17 17.31
C TYR A 143 -4.06 -1.10 17.36
N ASP A 144 -4.70 -2.27 17.41
CA ASP A 144 -4.01 -3.56 17.50
C ASP A 144 -3.14 -3.81 16.25
N THR A 145 -3.64 -3.40 15.09
CA THR A 145 -2.90 -3.50 13.83
C THR A 145 -1.65 -2.63 13.87
N LEU A 146 -1.73 -1.39 14.33
CA LEU A 146 -0.57 -0.51 14.45
C LEU A 146 0.46 -1.01 15.48
N VAL A 147 0.00 -1.56 16.61
CA VAL A 147 0.88 -2.18 17.62
C VAL A 147 1.58 -3.41 17.05
N LYS A 148 0.85 -4.31 16.36
CA LYS A 148 1.40 -5.52 15.72
C LYS A 148 2.59 -5.20 14.82
N TYR A 149 2.52 -4.09 14.08
CA TYR A 149 3.57 -3.68 13.14
C TYR A 149 4.50 -2.58 13.67
N GLY A 150 4.46 -2.30 14.98
CA GLY A 150 5.37 -1.35 15.64
C GLY A 150 5.20 0.11 15.20
N LYS A 151 4.03 0.48 14.64
CA LYS A 151 3.68 1.85 14.21
C LYS A 151 3.02 2.67 15.32
N PHE A 152 2.63 2.03 16.41
CA PHE A 152 2.15 2.67 17.63
C PHE A 152 2.85 2.03 18.83
N LYS A 153 3.39 2.84 19.73
CA LYS A 153 4.03 2.36 20.97
C LYS A 153 3.11 2.70 22.13
N ASN A 154 2.93 1.74 23.03
CA ASN A 154 2.30 2.01 24.32
C ASN A 154 3.32 2.74 25.18
N GLU A 155 3.04 4.01 25.47
CA GLU A 155 3.66 4.72 26.59
C GLU A 155 3.05 4.26 27.91
#